data_AF-A0A0A0HMP9-F1
#
_entry.id   AF-A0A0A0HMP9-F1
#
_cell.length_a   1.000
_cell.length_b   1.000
_cell.length_c   1.000
_cell.angle_alpha   90.00
_cell.angle_beta   90.00
_cell.angle_gamma   90.00
#
_symmetry.space_group_name_H-M   'P 1'
#
loop_
_entity.id
_entity.type
_entity.pdbx_description
1 polymer ?
#
loop_
_entity_poly.entity_id
_entity_poly.type
_entity_poly.pdbx_seq_one_letter_code
_entity_poly.pdbx_strand_id
1 'polypeptide(L)'
;MQVWCLALLDRVARLTNHHPRATDAGMMTAFLQVAVGGAIGSCLRYSVVLLAQRWTAPGFPVGVLGVNIVGSFLMGLAVVILAQRGTGQMSPLVMTGLLGGFTTFSAFSLEAFSLWERGQAMAALGYVGLSVGLSIGALILGVWLARGFFA
;
A
#
# COMPACT_ATOMS: atom_id res chain seq x y z
N MET A 1 -12.32 -16.17 -19.00
CA MET A 1 -12.04 -15.20 -17.91
C MET A 1 -11.29 -15.81 -16.72
N GLN A 2 -11.62 -17.04 -16.25
CA GLN A 2 -10.93 -17.68 -15.11
C GLN A 2 -9.46 -18.09 -15.36
N VAL A 3 -9.10 -18.52 -16.57
CA VAL A 3 -7.73 -18.99 -16.89
C VAL A 3 -6.68 -17.87 -16.79
N TRP A 4 -7.05 -16.65 -17.15
CA TRP A 4 -6.18 -15.46 -17.05
C TRP A 4 -5.98 -14.99 -15.60
N CYS A 5 -7.01 -15.14 -14.76
CA CYS A 5 -6.91 -14.83 -13.34
C CYS A 5 -5.93 -15.77 -12.64
N LEU A 6 -6.01 -17.07 -12.94
CA LEU A 6 -5.08 -18.09 -12.45
C LEU A 6 -3.66 -17.87 -12.96
N ALA A 7 -3.45 -17.61 -14.25
CA ALA A 7 -2.12 -17.37 -14.80
C ALA A 7 -1.45 -16.10 -14.23
N LEU A 8 -2.22 -15.05 -13.95
CA LEU A 8 -1.73 -13.84 -13.31
C LEU A 8 -1.47 -14.04 -11.82
N LEU A 9 -2.37 -14.71 -11.09
CA LEU A 9 -2.14 -15.06 -9.69
C LEU A 9 -0.89 -15.92 -9.54
N ASP A 10 -0.68 -16.86 -10.46
CA ASP A 10 0.49 -17.73 -10.50
C ASP A 10 1.76 -16.95 -10.87
N ARG A 11 1.66 -15.89 -11.69
CA ARG A 11 2.77 -14.98 -12.02
C ARG A 11 3.09 -14.00 -10.87
N VAL A 12 2.08 -13.50 -10.16
CA VAL A 12 2.22 -12.66 -8.96
C VAL A 12 2.77 -13.49 -7.79
N ALA A 13 2.27 -14.70 -7.59
CA ALA A 13 2.79 -15.64 -6.60
C ALA A 13 4.24 -16.02 -6.90
N ARG A 14 4.63 -16.15 -8.17
CA ARG A 14 6.04 -16.31 -8.57
C ARG A 14 6.90 -15.08 -8.25
N LEU A 15 6.36 -13.85 -8.33
CA LEU A 15 7.10 -12.64 -7.93
C LEU A 15 7.29 -12.52 -6.42
N THR A 16 6.40 -13.11 -5.62
CA THR A 16 6.52 -13.15 -4.15
C THR A 16 7.29 -14.37 -3.64
N ASN A 17 7.29 -15.49 -4.35
CA ASN A 17 7.86 -16.78 -3.92
C ASN A 17 9.13 -17.21 -4.65
N HIS A 18 9.65 -16.46 -5.63
CA HIS A 18 10.96 -16.79 -6.19
C HIS A 18 12.04 -16.51 -5.14
N HIS A 19 12.54 -17.57 -4.51
CA HIS A 19 13.88 -17.62 -3.96
C HIS A 19 14.82 -18.19 -5.04
N PRO A 20 15.24 -17.40 -6.06
CA PRO A 20 16.52 -17.73 -6.67
C PRO A 20 17.56 -17.67 -5.53
N ARG A 21 18.59 -18.50 -5.58
CA ARG A 21 19.79 -18.24 -4.78
C ARG A 21 20.34 -16.91 -5.28
N ALA A 22 19.83 -15.82 -4.72
CA ALA A 22 20.31 -14.49 -5.00
C ALA A 22 21.76 -14.49 -4.54
N THR A 23 22.68 -14.20 -5.45
CA THR A 23 24.03 -13.80 -5.07
C THR A 23 23.91 -12.70 -4.03
N ASP A 24 24.81 -12.66 -3.04
CA ASP A 24 24.76 -11.67 -1.95
C ASP A 24 24.60 -10.23 -2.46
N ALA A 25 25.18 -9.93 -3.63
CA ALA A 25 25.04 -8.66 -4.35
C ALA A 25 23.58 -8.32 -4.76
N GLY A 26 22.79 -9.31 -5.16
CA GLY A 26 21.38 -9.15 -5.52
C GLY A 26 20.50 -8.86 -4.30
N MET A 27 20.76 -9.56 -3.18
CA MET A 27 20.09 -9.28 -1.90
C MET A 27 20.40 -7.87 -1.40
N MET A 28 21.68 -7.48 -1.40
CA MET A 28 22.09 -6.13 -0.98
C MET A 28 21.39 -5.04 -1.80
N THR A 29 21.26 -5.24 -3.11
CA THR A 29 20.57 -4.29 -4.00
C THR A 29 19.08 -4.16 -3.64
N ALA A 30 18.39 -5.26 -3.34
CA ALA A 30 16.99 -5.23 -2.93
C ALA A 30 16.80 -4.50 -1.58
N PHE A 31 17.69 -4.72 -0.60
CA PHE A 31 17.64 -3.97 0.67
C PHE A 31 17.83 -2.47 0.46
N LEU A 32 18.79 -2.06 -0.38
CA LEU A 32 18.99 -0.64 -0.71
C LEU A 32 17.76 -0.04 -1.40
N GLN A 33 17.15 -0.78 -2.31
CA GLN A 33 15.89 -0.38 -2.94
C GLN A 33 14.77 -0.18 -1.92
N VAL A 34 14.58 -1.14 -1.01
CA VAL A 34 13.57 -1.03 0.06
C VAL A 34 13.87 0.16 0.96
N ALA A 35 15.14 0.37 1.35
CA ALA A 35 15.54 1.45 2.23
C ALA A 35 15.27 2.83 1.59
N VAL A 36 15.68 3.03 0.34
CA VAL A 36 15.45 4.30 -0.39
C VAL A 36 13.96 4.54 -0.60
N GLY A 37 13.23 3.53 -1.07
CA GLY A 37 11.78 3.63 -1.25
C GLY A 37 11.07 3.93 0.08
N GLY A 38 11.43 3.21 1.14
CA GLY A 38 10.85 3.36 2.47
C GLY A 38 11.11 4.72 3.10
N ALA A 39 12.31 5.27 2.93
CA ALA A 39 12.63 6.64 3.36
C ALA A 39 11.72 7.66 2.66
N ILE A 40 11.60 7.58 1.34
CA ILE A 40 10.73 8.48 0.57
C ILE A 40 9.26 8.31 0.97
N GLY A 41 8.77 7.06 1.05
CA GLY A 41 7.38 6.75 1.38
C GLY A 41 6.98 7.25 2.76
N SER A 42 7.83 7.01 3.76
CA SER A 42 7.58 7.45 5.13
C SER A 42 7.61 8.97 5.30
N CYS A 43 8.52 9.67 4.61
CA CYS A 43 8.54 11.13 4.56
C CYS A 43 7.28 11.72 3.88
N LEU A 44 6.82 11.12 2.78
CA LEU A 44 5.58 11.53 2.11
C LEU A 44 4.38 11.31 3.01
N ARG A 45 4.26 10.14 3.65
CA ARG A 45 3.20 9.85 4.62
C ARG A 45 3.17 10.88 5.74
N TYR A 46 4.33 11.15 6.34
CA TYR A 46 4.45 12.11 7.43
C TYR A 46 3.98 13.51 6.98
N SER A 47 4.39 13.93 5.79
CA SER A 47 3.98 15.22 5.20
C SER A 47 2.47 15.31 4.97
N VAL A 48 1.86 14.25 4.42
CA VAL A 48 0.40 14.19 4.18
C VAL A 48 -0.37 14.23 5.50
N VAL A 49 0.06 13.47 6.50
CA VAL A 49 -0.59 13.45 7.82
C VAL A 49 -0.50 14.82 8.49
N LEU A 50 0.66 15.49 8.45
CA LEU A 50 0.82 16.85 8.95
C LEU A 50 -0.09 17.86 8.23
N LEU A 51 -0.21 17.76 6.91
CA LEU A 51 -1.08 18.63 6.13
C LEU A 51 -2.54 18.41 6.48
N ALA A 52 -2.97 17.15 6.61
CA ALA A 52 -4.33 16.79 7.00
C ALA A 52 -4.68 17.39 8.36
N GLN A 53 -3.78 17.30 9.35
CA GLN A 53 -3.99 17.90 10.68
C GLN A 53 -4.22 19.41 10.65
N ARG A 54 -3.69 20.13 9.65
CA ARG A 54 -3.91 21.58 9.50
C ARG A 54 -5.27 21.91 8.88
N TRP A 55 -5.83 21.02 8.07
CA TRP A 55 -7.00 21.29 7.23
C TRP A 55 -8.29 20.68 7.77
N THR A 56 -8.19 19.67 8.64
CA THR A 56 -9.36 19.01 9.23
C THR A 56 -9.56 19.36 10.69
N ALA A 57 -10.82 19.53 11.07
CA ALA A 57 -11.21 19.78 12.45
C ALA A 57 -10.72 18.64 13.38
N PRO A 58 -10.31 18.96 14.62
CA PRO A 58 -9.95 17.94 15.61
C PRO A 58 -11.15 17.03 15.87
N GLY A 59 -11.05 15.74 15.54
CA GLY A 59 -12.11 14.78 15.83
C GLY A 59 -12.06 13.47 15.07
N PHE A 60 -11.65 13.48 13.78
CA PHE A 60 -11.58 12.27 12.98
C PHE A 60 -10.24 12.13 12.24
N PRO A 61 -9.54 10.97 12.36
CA PRO A 61 -8.21 10.77 11.82
C PRO A 61 -8.20 10.53 10.30
N VAL A 62 -8.37 11.59 9.51
CA VAL A 62 -8.45 11.47 8.04
C VAL A 62 -7.10 11.26 7.35
N GLY A 63 -5.99 11.65 7.98
CA GLY A 63 -4.66 11.64 7.35
C GLY A 63 -4.19 10.23 7.03
N VAL A 64 -4.19 9.36 8.05
CA VAL A 64 -3.80 7.95 7.89
C VAL A 64 -4.77 7.19 6.99
N LEU A 65 -6.08 7.44 7.13
CA LEU A 65 -7.10 6.88 6.23
C LEU A 65 -6.81 7.24 4.77
N GLY A 66 -6.50 8.50 4.49
CA GLY A 66 -6.17 8.98 3.15
C GLY A 66 -4.93 8.30 2.57
N VAL A 67 -3.82 8.25 3.32
CA VAL A 67 -2.59 7.60 2.80
C VAL A 67 -2.78 6.10 2.57
N ASN A 68 -3.55 5.41 3.42
CA ASN A 68 -3.81 3.98 3.25
C ASN A 68 -4.68 3.70 2.02
N ILE A 69 -5.72 4.49 1.78
CA ILE A 69 -6.58 4.33 0.59
C ILE A 69 -5.81 4.64 -0.69
N VAL A 70 -5.12 5.79 -0.75
CA VAL A 70 -4.34 6.19 -1.93
C VAL A 70 -3.20 5.22 -2.17
N GLY A 71 -2.48 4.82 -1.12
CA GLY A 71 -1.39 3.86 -1.22
C GLY A 71 -1.87 2.48 -1.70
N SER A 72 -3.02 2.02 -1.22
CA SER A 72 -3.63 0.75 -1.67
C SER A 72 -4.05 0.80 -3.14
N PHE A 73 -4.62 1.92 -3.60
CA PHE A 73 -4.92 2.15 -5.02
C PHE A 73 -3.66 2.07 -5.88
N LEU A 74 -2.62 2.81 -5.49
CA LEU A 74 -1.34 2.83 -6.21
C LEU A 74 -0.66 1.45 -6.20
N MET A 75 -0.79 0.68 -5.11
CA MET A 75 -0.31 -0.70 -5.03
C MET A 75 -1.02 -1.61 -6.04
N GLY A 76 -2.33 -1.46 -6.18
CA GLY A 76 -3.13 -2.16 -7.18
C GLY A 76 -2.72 -1.85 -8.63
N LEU A 77 -2.40 -0.58 -8.93
CA LEU A 77 -1.84 -0.19 -10.22
C LEU A 77 -0.44 -0.78 -10.42
N ALA A 78 0.43 -0.62 -9.43
CA ALA A 78 1.84 -0.99 -9.50
C ALA A 78 2.02 -2.49 -9.75
N VAL A 79 1.26 -3.35 -9.04
CA VAL A 79 1.40 -4.82 -9.21
C VAL A 79 1.11 -5.27 -10.64
N VAL A 80 0.13 -4.66 -11.31
CA VAL A 80 -0.21 -5.00 -12.70
C VAL A 80 0.81 -4.42 -13.67
N ILE A 81 1.17 -3.15 -13.52
CA ILE A 81 2.10 -2.45 -14.42
C ILE A 81 3.49 -3.09 -14.38
N LEU A 82 4.03 -3.37 -13.19
CA LEU A 82 5.34 -4.02 -13.01
C LEU A 82 5.36 -5.42 -13.63
N ALA A 83 4.28 -6.18 -13.45
CA ALA A 83 4.15 -7.52 -14.03
C ALA A 83 4.08 -7.48 -15.57
N GLN A 84 3.32 -6.55 -16.14
CA GLN A 84 3.14 -6.44 -17.60
C GLN A 84 4.38 -5.90 -18.31
N ARG A 85 5.09 -4.93 -17.72
CA ARG A 85 6.31 -4.35 -18.30
C ARG A 85 7.57 -5.21 -18.11
N GLY A 86 7.47 -6.33 -17.38
CA GLY A 86 8.62 -7.18 -17.06
C GLY A 86 9.63 -6.53 -16.10
N THR A 87 9.27 -5.46 -15.40
CA THR A 87 10.15 -4.68 -14.51
C THR A 87 10.04 -5.11 -13.05
N GLY A 88 9.81 -6.40 -12.79
CA GLY A 88 9.66 -6.96 -11.43
C GLY A 88 10.86 -6.73 -10.50
N GLN A 89 12.05 -6.46 -11.05
CA GLN A 89 13.24 -6.07 -10.28
C GLN A 89 13.09 -4.75 -9.50
N MET A 90 12.09 -3.92 -9.83
CA MET A 90 11.78 -2.68 -9.11
C MET A 90 10.71 -2.87 -8.03
N SER A 91 10.13 -4.07 -7.89
CA SER A 91 9.12 -4.36 -6.86
C SER A 91 9.61 -4.05 -5.43
N PRO A 92 10.86 -4.36 -5.02
CA PRO A 92 11.33 -4.00 -3.68
C PRO A 92 11.35 -2.49 -3.45
N LEU A 93 11.73 -1.69 -4.45
CA LEU A 93 11.75 -0.23 -4.37
C LEU A 93 10.34 0.35 -4.27
N VAL A 94 9.44 -0.06 -5.18
CA VAL A 94 8.13 0.59 -5.36
C VAL A 94 7.09 0.02 -4.41
N MET A 95 6.95 -1.31 -4.37
CA MET A 95 5.88 -1.96 -3.62
C MET A 95 6.22 -2.03 -2.13
N THR A 96 7.36 -2.64 -1.80
CA THR A 96 7.76 -2.83 -0.40
C THR A 96 8.32 -1.55 0.22
N GLY A 97 9.20 -0.85 -0.49
CA GLY A 97 9.82 0.39 -0.03
C GLY A 97 8.83 1.55 -0.03
N LEU A 98 8.55 2.12 -1.21
CA LEU A 98 7.80 3.37 -1.35
C LEU A 98 6.35 3.24 -0.84
N LEU A 99 5.57 2.32 -1.40
CA LEU A 99 4.17 2.15 -1.02
C LEU A 99 4.01 1.54 0.38
N GLY A 100 4.90 0.62 0.76
CA GLY A 100 4.95 0.08 2.13
C GLY A 100 5.30 1.13 3.18
N GLY A 101 6.22 2.06 2.89
CA GLY A 101 6.54 3.19 3.78
C GLY A 101 5.49 4.31 3.79
N PHE A 102 4.78 4.49 2.67
CA PHE A 102 3.71 5.47 2.51
C PHE A 102 2.42 5.05 3.22
N THR A 103 2.12 3.76 3.26
CA THR A 103 0.97 3.21 4.00
C THR A 103 1.37 2.82 5.43
N THR A 104 0.40 2.65 6.32
CA THR A 104 0.69 2.26 7.71
C THR A 104 -0.50 1.61 8.39
N PHE A 105 -0.29 0.40 8.91
CA PHE A 105 -1.27 -0.26 9.77
C PHE A 105 -1.11 0.15 11.24
N SER A 106 0.12 0.40 11.70
CA SER A 106 0.41 0.75 13.09
C SER A 106 -0.20 2.10 13.52
N ALA A 107 -0.09 3.13 12.67
CA ALA A 107 -0.73 4.42 12.98
C ALA A 107 -2.26 4.31 12.93
N PHE A 108 -2.79 3.55 11.97
CA PHE A 108 -4.23 3.23 11.89
C PHE A 108 -4.73 2.58 13.19
N SER A 109 -4.02 1.57 13.71
CA SER A 109 -4.42 0.90 14.95
C SER A 109 -4.38 1.84 16.15
N LEU A 110 -3.39 2.73 16.22
CA LEU A 110 -3.27 3.69 17.31
C LEU A 110 -4.42 4.72 17.28
N GLU A 111 -4.80 5.18 16.09
CA GLU A 111 -5.91 6.12 15.92
C GLU A 111 -7.27 5.48 16.22
N ALA A 112 -7.49 4.23 15.77
CA ALA A 112 -8.68 3.46 16.12
C ALA A 112 -8.79 3.27 17.64
N PHE A 113 -7.66 2.92 18.29
CA PHE A 113 -7.59 2.79 19.74
C PHE A 113 -7.82 4.12 20.45
N SER A 114 -7.27 5.23 19.96
CA SER A 114 -7.50 6.55 20.56
C SER A 114 -8.97 6.98 20.49
N LEU A 115 -9.68 6.68 19.40
CA LEU A 115 -11.13 6.92 19.32
C LEU A 115 -11.90 6.09 20.35
N TRP A 116 -11.48 4.83 20.55
CA TRP A 116 -12.06 3.97 21.57
C TRP A 116 -11.84 4.51 22.99
N GLU A 117 -10.61 4.90 23.34
CA GLU A 117 -10.29 5.47 24.66
C GLU A 117 -11.05 6.77 24.96
N ARG A 118 -11.38 7.56 23.93
CA ARG A 118 -12.20 8.77 24.06
C ARG A 118 -13.69 8.48 24.25
N GLY A 119 -14.10 7.22 24.37
CA GLY A 119 -15.51 6.80 24.46
C GLY A 119 -16.27 6.88 23.14
N GLN A 120 -15.59 7.12 22.01
CA GLN A 120 -16.20 7.29 20.69
C GLN A 120 -16.29 5.96 19.94
N ALA A 121 -16.92 4.95 20.54
CA ALA A 121 -16.95 3.58 20.01
C ALA A 121 -17.49 3.48 18.57
N MET A 122 -18.58 4.21 18.26
CA MET A 122 -19.14 4.22 16.89
C MET A 122 -18.17 4.82 15.86
N ALA A 123 -17.44 5.88 16.24
CA ALA A 123 -16.43 6.48 15.36
C ALA A 123 -15.23 5.54 15.16
N ALA A 124 -14.79 4.84 16.21
CA ALA A 124 -13.74 3.84 16.13
C ALA A 124 -14.10 2.70 15.18
N LEU A 125 -15.31 2.11 15.33
CA LEU A 125 -15.79 1.05 14.45
C LEU A 125 -15.97 1.53 13.00
N GLY A 126 -16.52 2.73 12.81
CA GLY A 126 -16.62 3.36 11.49
C GLY A 126 -15.25 3.58 10.86
N TYR A 127 -14.27 4.05 11.63
CA TYR A 127 -12.89 4.26 11.17
C TYR A 127 -12.22 2.94 10.72
N VAL A 128 -12.39 1.85 11.47
CA VAL A 128 -11.90 0.52 11.09
C VAL A 128 -12.56 0.05 9.80
N GLY A 129 -13.90 0.10 9.74
CA GLY A 129 -14.67 -0.34 8.58
C GLY A 129 -14.31 0.44 7.31
N LEU A 130 -14.24 1.77 7.40
CA LEU A 130 -13.86 2.64 6.28
C LEU A 130 -12.41 2.39 5.86
N SER A 131 -11.46 2.34 6.80
CA SER A 131 -10.05 2.15 6.48
C SER A 131 -9.80 0.84 5.74
N VAL A 132 -10.37 -0.27 6.23
CA VAL A 132 -10.20 -1.59 5.61
C VAL A 132 -11.00 -1.68 4.30
N GLY A 133 -12.29 -1.34 4.33
CA GLY A 133 -13.19 -1.47 3.19
C GLY A 133 -12.77 -0.62 2.00
N LEU A 134 -12.45 0.66 2.23
CA LEU A 134 -12.02 1.56 1.17
C LEU A 134 -10.63 1.22 0.65
N SER A 135 -9.70 0.78 1.51
CA SER A 135 -8.35 0.37 1.06
C SER A 135 -8.39 -0.86 0.15
N ILE A 136 -9.18 -1.89 0.52
CA ILE A 136 -9.39 -3.06 -0.33
C ILE A 136 -10.08 -2.68 -1.64
N GLY A 137 -11.16 -1.89 -1.57
CA GLY A 137 -11.88 -1.41 -2.75
C GLY A 137 -10.97 -0.60 -3.69
N ALA A 138 -10.13 0.28 -3.13
CA ALA A 138 -9.17 1.07 -3.86
C ALA A 138 -8.10 0.21 -4.55
N LEU A 139 -7.57 -0.81 -3.87
CA LEU A 139 -6.63 -1.77 -4.49
C LEU A 139 -7.27 -2.51 -5.66
N ILE A 140 -8.50 -3.03 -5.48
CA ILE A 140 -9.24 -3.73 -6.53
C ILE A 140 -9.46 -2.81 -7.73
N LEU A 141 -9.87 -1.56 -7.49
CA LEU A 141 -10.07 -0.56 -8.52
C LEU A 141 -8.76 -0.27 -9.28
N GLY A 142 -7.64 -0.13 -8.57
CA GLY A 142 -6.32 0.04 -9.18
C GLY A 142 -5.96 -1.13 -10.09
N VAL A 143 -6.12 -2.37 -9.62
CA VAL A 143 -5.89 -3.57 -10.43
C VAL A 143 -6.77 -3.59 -11.68
N TRP A 144 -8.06 -3.29 -11.53
CA TRP A 144 -9.03 -3.31 -12.62
C TRP A 144 -8.69 -2.27 -13.70
N LEU A 145 -8.41 -1.03 -13.29
CA LEU A 145 -8.01 0.06 -14.20
C LEU A 145 -6.71 -0.28 -14.93
N ALA A 146 -5.69 -0.75 -14.21
CA ALA A 146 -4.42 -1.12 -14.85
C ALA A 146 -4.60 -2.24 -15.86
N ARG A 147 -5.43 -3.26 -15.57
CA ARG A 147 -5.71 -4.32 -16.54
C ARG A 147 -6.44 -3.79 -17.77
N GLY A 148 -7.42 -2.90 -17.60
CA GLY A 148 -8.13 -2.28 -18.71
C GLY A 148 -7.22 -1.49 -19.66
N PHE A 149 -6.13 -0.91 -19.15
CA PHE A 149 -5.12 -0.23 -19.98
C PHE A 149 -4.23 -1.18 -20.81
N PHE A 150 -4.11 -2.44 -20.42
CA PHE A 150 -3.30 -3.46 -21.12
C PHE A 150 -4.15 -4.54 -21.82
N ALA A 151 -5.48 -4.36 -21.86
CA ALA A 151 -6.42 -5.27 -22.49
C ALA A 151 -6.57 -5.00 -23.99
#